data_AF-A0A480A1W2-F1
#
_entry.id   AF-A0A480A1W2-F1
#
_cell.length_a   1.000
_cell.length_b   1.000
_cell.length_c   1.000
_cell.angle_alpha   90.00
_cell.angle_beta   90.00
_cell.angle_gamma   90.00
#
_symmetry.space_group_name_H-M   'P 1'
#
loop_
_entity.id
_entity.type
_entity.pdbx_description
1 polymer ?
#
loop_
_entity_poly.entity_id
_entity_poly.type
_entity_poly.pdbx_seq_one_letter_code
_entity_poly.pdbx_strand_id
1 'polypeptide(L)' 'MNELPIIQKTYDLIKWYVPILNRLPQNHKFMLGNRIITGLYDLLDALIIAKYAVDKLEQLQSLNSKLDILRQLK' A
#
# COMPACT_ATOMS: atom_id res chain seq x y z
N MET A 1 20.96 10.06 2.67
CA MET A 1 19.56 10.45 2.92
C MET A 1 18.94 10.91 1.60
N ASN A 2 18.43 9.98 0.80
CA ASN A 2 17.61 10.29 -0.38
C ASN A 2 16.63 9.12 -0.58
N GLU A 3 16.03 8.66 0.52
CA GLU A 3 14.98 7.67 0.44
C GLU A 3 13.71 8.38 -0.02
N LEU A 4 13.10 7.88 -1.09
CA LEU A 4 11.91 8.45 -1.68
C LEU A 4 10.85 8.60 -0.57
N PRO A 5 10.40 9.83 -0.25
CA PRO A 5 9.52 10.07 0.89
C PRO A 5 8.19 9.32 0.77
N ILE A 6 7.80 8.92 -0.44
CA ILE A 6 6.59 8.13 -0.68
C ILE A 6 6.70 6.68 -0.17
N ILE A 7 7.89 6.05 -0.23
CA ILE A 7 8.10 4.68 0.29
C ILE A 7 7.98 4.71 1.81
N GLN A 8 8.65 5.67 2.45
CA GLN A 8 8.60 5.83 3.90
C GLN A 8 7.18 6.15 4.38
N LYS A 9 6.47 7.06 3.71
CA LYS A 9 5.06 7.37 4.02
C LYS A 9 4.14 6.17 3.85
N THR A 10 4.36 5.33 2.84
CA THR A 10 3.57 4.10 2.62
C THR A 10 3.86 3.07 3.71
N TYR A 11 5.12 2.93 4.12
CA TYR A 11 5.50 2.08 5.24
C TYR A 11 4.89 2.55 6.57
N ASP A 12 4.94 3.86 6.85
CA ASP A 12 4.32 4.44 8.04
C ASP A 12 2.80 4.25 8.05
N LEU A 13 2.15 4.38 6.88
CA LEU A 13 0.72 4.11 6.70
C LEU A 13 0.40 2.64 7.05
N ILE A 14 1.16 1.68 6.52
CA ILE A 14 0.98 0.24 6.85
C ILE A 14 1.10 0.02 8.35
N LYS A 15 2.17 0.56 8.96
CA LYS A 15 2.44 0.42 10.40
C LYS A 15 1.32 0.99 11.26
N TRP A 16 0.67 2.07 10.80
CA TRP A 16 -0.48 2.65 11.48
C TRP A 16 -1.80 1.90 11.23
N TYR A 17 -2.00 1.37 10.01
CA TYR A 17 -3.27 0.76 9.60
C TYR A 17 -3.43 -0.70 10.09
N VAL A 18 -2.34 -1.48 10.10
CA VAL A 18 -2.32 -2.88 10.58
C VAL A 18 -2.88 -3.05 12.01
N PRO A 19 -2.49 -2.26 13.03
CA PRO A 19 -3.06 -2.38 14.38
C PRO A 19 -4.54 -2.00 14.45
N ILE A 20 -5.03 -1.09 13.59
CA ILE A 20 -6.44 -0.72 13.51
C ILE A 20 -7.26 -1.88 12.93
N LEU A 21 -6.80 -2.46 11.83
CA LEU A 21 -7.41 -3.64 11.23
C LEU A 21 -7.40 -4.84 12.19
N ASN A 22 -6.35 -4.95 13.01
CA ASN A 22 -6.25 -6.00 14.02
C ASN A 22 -7.28 -5.89 15.15
N ARG A 23 -7.87 -4.71 15.36
CA ARG A 23 -8.92 -4.46 16.36
C ARG A 23 -10.34 -4.74 15.84
N LEU A 24 -10.52 -5.02 14.55
CA LEU A 24 -11.84 -5.32 13.98
C LEU A 24 -12.34 -6.72 14.39
N PRO A 25 -13.68 -6.90 14.53
CA PRO A 25 -14.27 -8.21 14.82
C PRO A 25 -13.93 -9.22 13.72
N GLN A 26 -13.69 -10.47 14.13
CA GLN A 26 -13.05 -11.54 13.35
C GLN A 26 -13.70 -11.74 11.96
N ASN A 27 -15.02 -11.61 11.86
CA ASN A 27 -15.77 -11.78 10.61
C ASN A 27 -15.44 -10.74 9.52
N HIS A 28 -15.23 -9.46 9.89
CA HIS A 28 -14.84 -8.41 8.94
C HIS A 28 -13.32 -8.29 8.77
N LYS A 29 -12.57 -8.64 9.82
CA LYS A 29 -11.11 -8.62 9.86
C LYS A 29 -10.48 -9.59 8.85
N PHE A 30 -11.06 -10.78 8.68
CA PHE A 30 -10.46 -11.80 7.80
C PHE A 30 -10.58 -11.51 6.31
N MET A 31 -11.69 -10.93 5.85
CA MET A 31 -11.92 -10.74 4.42
C MET A 31 -11.45 -9.36 3.92
N LEU A 32 -11.93 -8.29 4.56
CA LEU A 32 -11.56 -6.92 4.20
C LEU A 32 -10.18 -6.54 4.74
N GLY A 33 -9.89 -6.89 6.00
CA GLY A 33 -8.62 -6.57 6.63
C GLY A 33 -7.43 -7.18 5.90
N ASN A 34 -7.46 -8.48 5.58
CA ASN A 34 -6.39 -9.10 4.78
C ASN A 34 -6.26 -8.46 3.40
N ARG A 35 -7.36 -8.21 2.69
CA ARG A 35 -7.31 -7.63 1.34
C ARG A 35 -6.67 -6.24 1.34
N ILE A 36 -6.97 -5.43 2.35
CA ILE A 36 -6.37 -4.10 2.50
C ILE A 36 -4.89 -4.22 2.87
N ILE A 37 -4.52 -5.10 3.81
CA ILE A 37 -3.12 -5.30 4.20
C ILE A 37 -2.30 -5.76 3.00
N THR A 38 -2.73 -6.80 2.29
CA THR A 38 -2.05 -7.31 1.10
C THR A 38 -1.89 -6.21 0.05
N GLY A 39 -2.96 -5.46 -0.27
CA GLY A 39 -2.85 -4.39 -1.26
C GLY A 39 -1.93 -3.24 -0.84
N LEU A 40 -1.86 -2.91 0.46
CA LEU A 40 -0.92 -1.91 0.96
C LEU A 40 0.54 -2.38 0.85
N TYR A 41 0.83 -3.65 1.15
CA TYR A 41 2.16 -4.23 0.96
C TYR A 41 2.53 -4.32 -0.52
N ASP A 42 1.61 -4.74 -1.39
CA ASP A 42 1.81 -4.76 -2.84
C ASP A 42 2.14 -3.35 -3.40
N LEU A 43 1.51 -2.31 -2.85
CA LEU A 43 1.80 -0.92 -3.20
C LEU A 43 3.21 -0.52 -2.77
N LEU A 44 3.62 -0.89 -1.56
CA LEU A 44 4.98 -0.63 -1.06
C LEU A 44 6.02 -1.32 -1.93
N ASP A 45 5.84 -2.60 -2.23
CA ASP A 45 6.75 -3.38 -3.07
C ASP A 45 6.87 -2.77 -4.47
N ALA A 46 5.75 -2.39 -5.08
CA ALA A 46 5.79 -1.77 -6.39
C ALA A 46 6.39 -0.36 -6.40
N LEU A 47 6.26 0.43 -5.32
CA LEU A 47 6.99 1.68 -5.15
C LEU A 47 8.51 1.46 -5.02
N ILE A 48 8.92 0.37 -4.34
CA ILE A 48 10.32 -0.03 -4.25
C ILE A 48 10.84 -0.46 -5.63
N ILE A 49 10.08 -1.25 -6.39
CA ILE A 49 10.46 -1.65 -7.76
C ILE A 49 10.58 -0.41 -8.66
N ALA A 50 9.60 0.50 -8.60
CA ALA A 50 9.61 1.75 -9.36
C ALA A 50 10.82 2.66 -9.02
N LYS A 51 11.37 2.57 -7.80
CA LYS A 51 12.61 3.30 -7.42
C LYS A 51 13.79 2.90 -8.31
N TYR A 52 13.90 1.61 -8.62
CA TYR A 52 14.99 1.03 -9.41
C TYR A 52 14.68 0.94 -10.91
N ALA A 53 13.44 1.21 -11.31
CA ALA A 53 13.03 1.23 -12.71
C ALA A 53 13.66 2.42 -13.47
N VAL A 54 13.97 2.18 -14.76
CA VAL A 54 14.43 3.20 -15.71
C VAL A 54 13.27 4.13 -16.08
N ASP A 55 12.12 3.56 -16.47
CA ASP A 55 10.87 4.30 -16.74
C ASP A 55 9.95 4.34 -15.53
N LYS A 56 10.15 5.37 -14.69
CA LYS A 56 9.40 5.56 -13.45
C LYS A 56 7.97 6.04 -13.69
N LEU A 57 7.72 6.78 -14.77
CA LEU A 57 6.43 7.42 -15.03
C LEU A 57 5.31 6.41 -15.30
N GLU A 58 5.56 5.43 -16.18
CA GLU A 58 4.59 4.38 -16.48
C GLU A 58 4.30 3.50 -15.26
N GLN A 59 5.35 3.16 -14.50
CA GLN A 59 5.23 2.40 -13.25
C GLN A 59 4.39 3.15 -12.21
N LEU A 60 4.63 4.46 -12.04
CA LEU A 60 3.88 5.30 -11.12
C LEU A 60 2.42 5.51 -11.54
N GLN A 61 2.12 5.58 -12.84
CA GLN A 61 0.74 5.64 -13.34
C GLN A 61 -0.03 4.35 -13.06
N SER A 62 0.60 3.20 -13.25
CA SER A 62 0.02 1.90 -12.87
C SER A 62 -0.24 1.82 -11.36
N LEU A 63 0.69 2.33 -10.55
CA LEU A 63 0.54 2.39 -9.10
C LEU A 63 -0.62 3.29 -8.64
N ASN A 64 -0.87 4.38 -9.34
CA ASN A 64 -2.00 5.27 -9.02
C ASN A 64 -3.35 4.54 -9.15
N SER A 65 -3.48 3.69 -10.16
CA SER A 65 -4.67 2.85 -10.36
C SER A 65 -4.87 1.85 -9.21
N LYS A 66 -3.79 1.26 -8.69
CA LYS A 66 -3.85 0.39 -7.50
C LYS A 66 -4.29 1.14 -6.24
N LEU A 67 -3.82 2.38 -6.08
CA LEU A 67 -4.23 3.26 -4.98
C LEU A 67 -5.72 3.61 -5.04
N ASP A 68 -6.25 3.87 -6.24
CA ASP A 68 -7.68 4.12 -6.41
C ASP A 68 -8.53 2.88 -6.09
N ILE A 69 -8.08 1.68 -6.45
CA ILE A 69 -8.75 0.43 -6.06
C ILE A 69 -8.76 0.29 -4.53
N LEU A 70 -7.64 0.56 -3.86
CA LEU A 70 -7.56 0.56 -2.40
C LEU A 70 -8.49 1.60 -1.76
N ARG A 71 -8.65 2.77 -2.38
CA ARG A 71 -9.56 3.83 -1.91
C ARG A 71 -11.04 3.42 -2.01
N GLN A 72 -11.41 2.65 -3.03
CA GLN A 72 -12.77 2.12 -3.21
C GLN A 72 -13.10 0.94 -2.28
N LEU A 73 -12.10 0.36 -1.60
CA LEU A 73 -12.28 -0.72 -0.61
C LEU A 73 -12.59 -0.21 0.81
N LYS A 74 -12.59 1.12 1.02
CA LYS A 74 -12.98 1.77 2.27
C LYS A 74 -14.50 1.97 2.32
#